data_AF-A0A2V7HKB5-F1
#
_entry.id   AF-A0A2V7HKB5-F1
#
_cell.length_a   1.000
_cell.length_b   1.000
_cell.length_c   1.000
_cell.angle_alpha   90.00
_cell.angle_beta   90.00
_cell.angle_gamma   90.00
#
_symmetry.space_group_name_H-M   'P 1'
#
loop_
_entity.id
_entity.type
_entity.pdbx_description
1 polymer ?
#
loop_
_entity_poly.entity_id
_entity_poly.type
_entity_poly.pdbx_seq_one_letter_code
_entity_poly.pdbx_strand_id
1 'polypeptide(L)'
;VEGSTLIKSEDAYLNNIVYVDVRDRDVGSYVAEAKSLLEKQLRLPPGYRLQWSGQYESMQRASQRLRIVVPITLLIIFGLLYFNFRSIAESLIVMLSLPFALAGGVWLMWILGYNLSVAVAIGIALEASAKVSTGSRRAMICTPRLNSVRLSGCDRKP
;
A
#
# COMPACT_ATOMS: atom_id res chain seq x y z
N VAL A 1 -0.85 -10.47 -55.74
CA VAL A 1 -0.08 -9.63 -54.79
C VAL A 1 -0.84 -9.64 -53.48
N GLU A 2 -0.31 -10.32 -52.45
CA GLU A 2 -0.93 -10.29 -51.12
C GLU A 2 -0.65 -8.91 -50.51
N GLY A 3 -1.70 -8.10 -50.37
CA GLY A 3 -1.65 -6.80 -49.72
C GLY A 3 -2.03 -6.93 -48.24
N SER A 4 -1.41 -6.12 -47.38
CA SER A 4 -1.71 -6.12 -45.95
C SER A 4 -3.18 -5.82 -45.70
N THR A 5 -3.85 -6.68 -44.94
CA THR A 5 -5.27 -6.53 -44.57
C THR A 5 -5.48 -5.40 -43.57
N LEU A 6 -4.45 -5.03 -42.79
CA LEU A 6 -4.52 -3.94 -41.82
C LEU A 6 -3.13 -3.39 -41.51
N ILE A 7 -2.94 -2.10 -41.77
CA ILE A 7 -1.74 -1.37 -41.35
C ILE A 7 -2.07 -0.63 -40.05
N LYS A 8 -1.47 -1.04 -38.94
CA LYS A 8 -1.52 -0.32 -37.67
C LYS A 8 -0.23 0.47 -37.47
N SER A 9 -0.38 1.74 -37.11
CA SER A 9 0.71 2.65 -36.76
C SER A 9 0.40 3.26 -35.40
N GLU A 10 1.38 3.26 -34.51
CA GLU A 10 1.36 4.02 -33.26
C GLU A 10 2.63 4.86 -33.17
N ASP A 11 2.50 6.11 -32.74
CA ASP A 11 3.61 7.07 -32.62
C ASP A 11 4.48 7.21 -33.87
N ALA A 12 3.87 7.12 -35.05
CA ALA A 12 4.52 7.14 -36.38
C ALA A 12 5.43 5.94 -36.68
N TYR A 13 5.37 4.87 -35.87
CA TYR A 13 6.01 3.58 -36.14
C TYR A 13 4.96 2.52 -36.51
N LEU A 14 5.33 1.65 -37.45
CA LEU A 14 4.51 0.48 -37.79
C LEU A 14 4.48 -0.46 -36.58
N ASN A 15 3.29 -0.75 -36.07
CA ASN A 15 3.12 -1.57 -34.87
C ASN A 15 2.41 -2.89 -35.22
N ASN A 16 2.87 -3.98 -34.61
CA ASN A 16 2.20 -5.27 -34.60
C ASN A 16 1.92 -5.70 -33.16
N ILE A 17 0.65 -5.89 -32.83
CA ILE A 17 0.18 -6.15 -31.47
C ILE A 17 -0.06 -7.65 -31.31
N VAL A 18 0.64 -8.27 -30.37
CA VAL A 18 0.42 -9.66 -29.97
C VAL A 18 -0.41 -9.66 -28.68
N TYR A 19 -1.65 -10.14 -28.76
CA TYR A 19 -2.51 -10.29 -27.59
C TYR A 19 -2.16 -11.59 -26.87
N VAL A 20 -1.88 -11.49 -25.58
CA VAL A 20 -1.59 -12.62 -24.71
C VAL A 20 -2.57 -12.60 -23.56
N ASP A 21 -3.34 -13.68 -23.43
CA ASP A 21 -4.27 -13.90 -22.32
C ASP A 21 -3.61 -14.83 -21.30
N VAL A 22 -3.49 -14.37 -20.06
CA VAL A 22 -2.88 -15.14 -18.96
C VAL A 22 -4.00 -15.63 -18.07
N ARG A 23 -4.23 -16.96 -18.05
CA ARG A 23 -5.24 -17.61 -17.21
C ARG A 23 -4.53 -18.23 -16.01
N ASP A 24 -5.06 -18.01 -14.81
CA ASP A 24 -4.58 -18.59 -13.54
C ASP A 24 -3.16 -18.19 -13.07
N ARG A 25 -2.56 -17.10 -13.58
CA ARG A 25 -1.22 -16.64 -13.14
C ARG A 25 -1.13 -15.12 -12.98
N ASP A 26 -0.27 -14.66 -12.07
CA ASP A 26 0.00 -13.24 -11.86
C ASP A 26 0.63 -12.59 -13.11
N VAL A 27 0.02 -11.48 -13.57
CA VAL A 27 0.43 -10.76 -14.77
C VAL A 27 1.84 -10.19 -14.64
N GLY A 28 2.21 -9.72 -13.45
CA GLY A 28 3.55 -9.15 -13.20
C GLY A 28 4.64 -10.21 -13.30
N SER A 29 4.44 -11.36 -12.66
CA SER A 29 5.37 -12.49 -12.70
C SER A 29 5.52 -13.06 -14.11
N TYR A 30 4.40 -13.19 -14.84
CA TYR A 30 4.41 -13.65 -16.23
C TYR A 30 5.19 -12.71 -17.15
N VAL A 31 4.95 -11.39 -17.08
CA VAL A 31 5.67 -10.41 -17.93
C VAL A 31 7.16 -10.38 -17.59
N ALA A 32 7.54 -10.53 -16.32
CA ALA A 32 8.94 -10.58 -15.91
C ALA A 32 9.66 -11.81 -16.49
N GLU A 33 9.04 -12.98 -16.43
CA GLU A 33 9.57 -14.22 -17.02
C GLU A 33 9.65 -14.13 -18.55
N ALA A 34 8.55 -13.69 -19.19
CA ALA A 34 8.48 -13.52 -20.63
C ALA A 34 9.54 -12.53 -21.14
N LYS A 35 9.75 -11.40 -20.45
CA LYS A 35 10.80 -10.43 -20.77
C LYS A 35 12.19 -11.07 -20.72
N SER A 36 12.50 -11.85 -19.66
CA SER A 36 13.79 -12.52 -19.53
C SER A 36 14.03 -13.56 -20.63
N LEU A 37 13.00 -14.33 -20.99
CA LEU A 37 13.09 -15.31 -22.07
C LEU A 37 13.25 -14.64 -23.43
N LEU A 38 12.52 -13.55 -23.67
CA LEU A 38 12.57 -12.82 -24.94
C LEU A 38 13.94 -12.15 -25.13
N GLU A 39 14.53 -11.57 -24.08
CA GLU A 39 15.89 -11.01 -24.14
C GLU A 39 16.96 -12.07 -24.47
N LYS A 40 16.75 -13.32 -24.04
CA LYS A 40 17.68 -14.44 -24.29
C LYS A 40 17.52 -15.06 -25.68
N GLN A 41 16.28 -15.23 -26.13
CA GLN A 41 15.97 -16.00 -27.34
C GLN A 41 15.72 -15.12 -28.57
N LEU A 42 15.30 -13.88 -28.38
CA LEU A 42 14.93 -12.99 -29.48
C LEU A 42 16.06 -12.00 -29.77
N ARG A 43 16.76 -12.20 -30.89
CA ARG A 43 17.64 -11.17 -31.47
C ARG A 43 16.81 -10.24 -32.34
N LEU A 44 16.36 -9.12 -31.77
CA LEU A 44 15.65 -8.11 -32.56
C LEU A 44 16.64 -7.44 -33.53
N PRO A 45 16.31 -7.35 -34.83
CA PRO A 45 17.10 -6.55 -35.77
C PRO A 45 17.06 -5.07 -35.38
N PRO A 46 18.11 -4.30 -35.69
CA PRO A 46 18.19 -2.88 -35.35
C PRO A 46 17.00 -2.11 -35.95
N GLY A 47 16.37 -1.26 -35.14
CA GLY A 47 15.18 -0.50 -35.51
C GLY A 47 13.86 -1.04 -34.96
N TYR A 48 13.83 -2.25 -34.38
CA TYR A 48 12.65 -2.78 -33.70
C TYR A 48 12.71 -2.54 -32.19
N ARG A 49 11.59 -2.11 -31.59
CA ARG A 49 11.44 -1.99 -30.14
C ARG A 49 10.28 -2.84 -29.65
N LEU A 50 10.51 -3.52 -28.54
CA LEU A 50 9.46 -4.26 -27.82
C LEU A 50 8.95 -3.39 -26.66
N GLN A 51 7.65 -3.17 -26.61
CA GLN A 51 7.01 -2.46 -25.51
C GLN A 51 5.84 -3.29 -24.97
N TRP A 52 5.80 -3.43 -23.64
CA TRP A 52 4.70 -4.08 -22.94
C TRP A 52 3.63 -3.03 -22.63
N SER A 53 2.42 -3.22 -23.13
CA SER A 53 1.29 -2.31 -22.95
C SER A 53 0.12 -3.00 -22.21
N GLY A 54 -0.92 -2.24 -21.89
CA GLY A 54 -2.14 -2.75 -21.25
C GLY A 54 -2.14 -2.64 -19.72
N GLN A 55 -2.63 -3.68 -19.03
CA GLN A 55 -2.78 -3.67 -17.57
C GLN A 55 -1.44 -3.52 -16.83
N TYR A 56 -0.37 -4.06 -17.40
CA TYR A 56 0.97 -4.00 -16.81
C TYR A 56 1.52 -2.57 -16.73
N GLU A 57 1.23 -1.71 -17.71
CA GLU A 57 1.66 -0.30 -17.68
C GLU A 57 0.96 0.44 -16.52
N SER A 58 -0.33 0.22 -16.34
CA SER A 58 -1.09 0.80 -15.22
C SER A 58 -0.60 0.29 -13.87
N MET A 59 -0.24 -1.00 -13.76
CA MET A 59 0.39 -1.57 -12.57
C MET A 59 1.77 -0.94 -12.28
N GLN A 60 2.62 -0.78 -13.29
CA GLN A 60 3.92 -0.11 -13.12
C GLN A 60 3.77 1.35 -12.69
N ARG A 61 2.88 2.10 -13.34
CA ARG A 61 2.60 3.51 -12.97
C ARG A 61 2.08 3.62 -11.54
N ALA A 62 1.20 2.71 -11.13
CA ALA A 62 0.71 2.66 -9.74
C ALA A 62 1.83 2.34 -8.75
N SER A 63 2.66 1.33 -9.04
CA SER A 63 3.79 0.93 -8.20
C SER A 63 4.83 2.06 -8.02
N GLN A 64 5.16 2.78 -9.11
CA GLN A 64 6.06 3.93 -9.06
C GLN A 64 5.50 5.05 -8.17
N ARG A 65 4.21 5.36 -8.31
CA ARG A 65 3.54 6.35 -7.45
C ARG A 65 3.55 5.92 -5.99
N LEU A 66 3.19 4.67 -5.69
CA LEU A 66 3.21 4.11 -4.34
C LEU A 66 4.59 4.21 -3.70
N ARG A 67 5.67 3.94 -4.45
CA ARG A 67 7.05 4.05 -3.95
C ARG A 67 7.41 5.46 -3.48
N ILE A 68 6.79 6.50 -4.04
CA ILE A 68 6.99 7.90 -3.65
C ILE A 68 6.00 8.33 -2.57
N VAL A 69 4.73 7.92 -2.69
CA VAL A 69 3.67 8.32 -1.76
C VAL A 69 3.84 7.69 -0.38
N VAL A 70 4.27 6.42 -0.29
CA VAL A 70 4.49 5.71 0.98
C VAL A 70 5.49 6.44 1.90
N PRO A 71 6.73 6.78 1.47
CA PRO A 71 7.66 7.48 2.36
C PRO A 71 7.19 8.90 2.73
N ILE A 72 6.55 9.62 1.80
CA ILE A 72 6.04 10.97 2.08
C ILE A 72 4.97 10.94 3.17
N THR A 73 3.98 10.05 3.05
CA THR A 73 2.91 9.91 4.04
C THR A 73 3.46 9.49 5.41
N LEU A 74 4.44 8.59 5.42
CA LEU A 74 5.07 8.11 6.64
C LEU A 74 5.88 9.22 7.36
N LEU A 75 6.55 10.09 6.61
CA LEU A 75 7.19 11.31 7.14
C LEU A 75 6.18 12.31 7.71
N ILE A 76 5.06 12.53 7.01
CA ILE A 76 3.99 13.43 7.47
C ILE A 76 3.42 12.91 8.79
N ILE A 77 3.06 11.62 8.86
CA ILE A 77 2.53 10.99 10.08
C ILE A 77 3.53 11.10 11.24
N PHE A 78 4.82 10.84 10.98
CA PHE A 78 5.87 11.01 11.98
C PHE A 78 5.95 12.45 12.50
N GLY A 79 5.89 13.45 11.60
CA GLY A 79 5.86 14.86 11.97
C GLY A 79 4.66 15.20 12.87
N LEU A 80 3.46 14.77 12.48
CA LEU A 80 2.25 14.99 13.28
C LEU A 80 2.34 14.35 14.67
N LEU A 81 2.82 13.11 14.75
CA LEU A 81 3.03 12.40 16.02
C LEU A 81 4.06 13.10 16.91
N TYR A 82 5.16 13.57 16.33
CA TYR A 82 6.19 14.30 17.04
C TYR A 82 5.65 15.60 17.64
N PHE A 83 4.84 16.36 16.90
CA PHE A 83 4.19 17.57 17.44
C PHE A 83 3.18 17.26 18.54
N ASN A 84 2.51 16.12 18.48
CA ASN A 84 1.48 15.75 19.45
C ASN A 84 2.08 15.33 20.80
N PHE A 85 3.06 14.41 20.79
CA PHE A 85 3.63 13.84 22.01
C PHE A 85 4.88 14.58 22.50
N ARG A 86 5.55 15.37 21.64
CA ARG A 86 6.87 16.00 21.88
C ARG A 86 7.95 15.01 22.40
N SER A 87 7.72 13.71 22.23
CA SER A 87 8.57 12.62 22.67
C SER A 87 8.92 11.71 21.49
N ILE A 88 10.23 11.53 21.27
CA ILE A 88 10.76 10.71 20.17
C ILE A 88 10.46 9.22 20.43
N ALA A 89 10.56 8.77 21.69
CA ALA A 89 10.37 7.36 22.05
C ALA A 89 8.94 6.89 21.78
N GLU A 90 7.92 7.68 22.14
CA GLU A 90 6.52 7.32 21.91
C GLU A 90 6.18 7.31 20.41
N SER A 91 6.67 8.31 19.66
CA SER A 91 6.49 8.37 18.20
C SER A 91 7.10 7.15 17.51
N LEU A 92 8.29 6.70 17.94
CA LEU A 92 8.97 5.56 17.34
C LEU A 92 8.25 4.23 17.61
N ILE A 93 7.70 4.04 18.81
CA ILE A 93 6.91 2.84 19.16
C ILE A 93 5.66 2.73 18.27
N VAL A 94 4.95 3.85 18.04
CA VAL A 94 3.79 3.88 17.16
C VAL A 94 4.20 3.59 15.71
N MET A 95 5.29 4.21 15.26
CA MET A 95 5.81 4.04 13.90
C MET A 95 6.30 2.61 13.61
N LEU A 96 6.85 1.91 14.60
CA LEU A 96 7.26 0.50 14.49
C LEU A 96 6.07 -0.46 14.52
N SER A 97 4.97 -0.09 15.20
CA SER A 97 3.79 -0.95 15.30
C SER A 97 3.08 -1.15 13.95
N LEU A 98 3.11 -0.15 13.08
CA LEU A 98 2.51 -0.17 11.74
C LEU A 98 3.16 -1.21 10.79
N PRO A 99 4.48 -1.17 10.52
CA PRO A 99 5.15 -2.17 9.69
C PRO A 99 5.13 -3.56 10.34
N PHE A 100 5.14 -3.64 11.68
CA PHE A 100 5.04 -4.93 12.37
C PHE A 100 3.67 -5.59 12.18
N ALA A 101 2.58 -4.83 12.27
CA ALA A 101 1.22 -5.34 11.99
C ALA A 101 1.09 -5.80 10.53
N LEU A 102 1.63 -5.02 9.58
CA LEU A 102 1.65 -5.38 8.16
C LEU A 102 2.43 -6.67 7.91
N ALA A 103 3.63 -6.81 8.49
CA ALA A 103 4.45 -8.00 8.35
C ALA A 103 3.76 -9.24 8.93
N GLY A 104 3.11 -9.12 10.09
CA GLY A 104 2.31 -10.20 10.69
C GLY A 104 1.12 -10.62 9.81
N GLY A 105 0.42 -9.66 9.22
CA GLY A 105 -0.68 -9.93 8.29
C GLY A 105 -0.24 -10.67 7.02
N VAL A 106 0.90 -10.28 6.44
CA VAL A 106 1.48 -10.96 5.27
C VAL A 106 1.97 -12.36 5.64
N TRP A 107 2.59 -12.53 6.81
CA TRP A 107 3.05 -13.83 7.29
C TRP A 107 1.90 -14.82 7.47
N LEU A 108 0.78 -14.36 8.03
CA LEU A 108 -0.42 -15.18 8.23
C LEU A 108 -1.07 -15.56 6.89
N MET A 109 -1.14 -14.62 5.94
CA MET A 109 -1.60 -14.87 4.57
C MET A 109 -0.78 -15.95 3.87
N TRP A 110 0.56 -15.91 4.04
CA TRP A 110 1.47 -16.87 3.42
C TRP A 110 1.23 -18.29 3.94
N ILE A 111 1.01 -18.46 5.24
CA ILE A 111 0.67 -19.77 5.84
C ILE A 111 -0.69 -20.28 5.34
N LEU A 112 -1.67 -19.38 5.17
CA LEU A 112 -3.01 -19.75 4.70
C LEU A 112 -3.09 -19.97 3.17
N GLY A 113 -2.04 -19.63 2.43
CA GLY A 113 -2.02 -19.76 0.96
C GLY A 113 -3.04 -18.87 0.24
N TYR A 114 -3.53 -17.80 0.88
CA TYR A 114 -4.49 -16.88 0.28
C TYR A 114 -3.80 -15.75 -0.50
N ASN A 115 -4.45 -15.31 -1.57
CA ASN A 115 -4.01 -14.14 -2.34
C ASN A 115 -4.29 -12.85 -1.56
N LEU A 116 -3.40 -11.87 -1.69
CA LEU A 116 -3.60 -10.52 -1.16
C LEU A 116 -4.88 -9.92 -1.77
N SER A 117 -5.92 -9.83 -0.95
CA SER A 117 -7.25 -9.36 -1.36
C SER A 117 -7.64 -8.09 -0.60
N VAL A 118 -8.59 -7.33 -1.16
CA VAL A 118 -9.15 -6.11 -0.55
C VAL A 118 -9.68 -6.38 0.86
N ALA A 119 -10.24 -7.57 1.11
CA ALA A 119 -10.72 -7.97 2.43
C ALA A 119 -9.61 -7.96 3.50
N VAL A 120 -8.40 -8.34 3.12
CA VAL A 120 -7.23 -8.40 4.01
C VAL A 120 -6.73 -6.99 4.30
N ALA A 121 -6.71 -6.13 3.28
CA ALA A 121 -6.35 -4.73 3.43
C ALA A 121 -7.30 -4.00 4.40
N ILE A 122 -8.61 -4.28 4.34
CA ILE A 122 -9.59 -3.74 5.28
C ILE A 122 -9.36 -4.28 6.70
N GLY A 123 -9.06 -5.57 6.87
CA GLY A 123 -8.76 -6.17 8.17
C GLY A 123 -7.58 -5.48 8.88
N ILE A 124 -6.49 -5.26 8.15
CA ILE A 124 -5.31 -4.55 8.67
C ILE A 124 -5.65 -3.08 9.01
N ALA A 125 -6.48 -2.40 8.20
CA ALA A 125 -6.90 -1.03 8.47
C ALA A 125 -7.83 -0.91 9.70
N LEU A 126 -8.62 -1.95 9.98
CA LEU A 126 -9.57 -1.98 11.10
C LEU A 126 -8.84 -1.96 12.45
N GLU A 127 -7.72 -2.69 12.58
CA GLU A 127 -6.90 -2.68 13.79
C GLU A 127 -6.33 -1.29 14.10
N ALA A 128 -5.87 -0.57 13.07
CA ALA A 128 -5.35 0.79 13.23
C ALA A 128 -6.42 1.76 13.78
N SER A 129 -7.68 1.56 13.38
CA SER A 129 -8.80 2.40 13.79
C SER A 129 -9.25 2.15 15.23
N ALA A 130 -9.11 0.92 15.75
CA ALA A 130 -9.58 0.58 17.08
C ALA A 130 -8.84 1.36 18.20
N LYS A 131 -7.53 1.58 18.05
CA LYS A 131 -6.70 2.26 19.07
C LYS A 131 -6.97 3.75 19.20
N VAL A 132 -7.44 4.44 18.14
CA VAL A 132 -7.68 5.89 18.18
C VAL A 132 -8.89 6.25 19.06
N SER A 133 -9.88 5.36 19.15
CA SER A 133 -11.14 5.66 19.84
C SER A 133 -11.08 5.45 21.36
N THR A 134 -10.10 4.69 21.86
CA THR A 134 -10.06 4.29 23.27
C THR A 134 -9.49 5.38 24.19
N GLY A 135 -8.63 6.28 23.67
CA GLY A 135 -8.04 7.38 24.43
C GLY A 135 -9.08 8.42 24.90
N SER A 136 -10.08 8.71 24.07
CA SER A 136 -11.13 9.70 24.38
C SER A 136 -12.16 9.19 25.40
N ARG A 137 -12.54 7.90 25.32
CA ARG A 137 -13.56 7.34 26.23
C ARG A 137 -13.12 7.22 27.68
N ARG A 138 -11.83 6.96 27.95
CA ARG A 138 -11.31 6.93 29.33
C ARG A 138 -11.29 8.30 30.01
N ALA A 139 -11.03 9.38 29.27
CA ALA A 139 -11.09 10.73 29.82
C ALA A 139 -12.54 11.14 30.16
N MET A 140 -13.52 10.77 29.33
CA MET A 140 -14.92 11.12 29.55
C MET A 140 -15.57 10.38 30.73
N ILE A 141 -15.18 9.13 30.99
CA ILE A 141 -15.71 8.33 32.12
C ILE A 141 -15.15 8.80 33.48
N CYS A 142 -13.95 9.39 33.53
CA CYS A 142 -13.36 9.89 34.77
C CYS A 142 -13.86 11.28 35.20
N THR A 143 -14.38 12.09 34.28
CA THR A 143 -14.83 13.46 34.56
C THR A 143 -16.01 13.58 35.56
N PRO A 144 -17.05 12.74 35.55
CA PRO A 144 -18.15 12.90 36.50
C PRO A 144 -17.81 12.43 37.93
N ARG A 145 -16.79 11.59 38.15
CA ARG A 145 -16.45 11.08 39.49
C ARG A 145 -15.58 12.05 40.29
N LEU A 146 -14.70 12.82 39.63
CA LEU A 146 -13.83 13.80 40.29
C LEU A 146 -14.55 15.07 40.77
N ASN A 147 -15.68 15.44 40.16
CA ASN A 147 -16.45 16.60 40.59
C ASN A 147 -17.14 16.38 41.96
N SER A 148 -17.53 15.13 42.26
CA SER A 148 -18.20 14.79 43.53
C SER A 148 -17.26 14.84 44.76
N VAL A 149 -15.96 14.61 44.59
CA VAL A 149 -14.98 14.57 45.70
C VAL A 149 -14.41 15.97 46.01
N ARG A 150 -14.43 16.90 45.04
CA ARG A 150 -13.94 18.27 45.26
C ARG A 150 -14.91 19.14 46.08
N LEU A 151 -16.20 18.78 46.14
CA LEU A 151 -17.19 19.49 46.97
C LEU A 151 -17.23 19.01 48.43
N SER A 152 -16.65 17.86 48.78
CA SER A 152 -16.61 17.36 50.17
C SER A 152 -15.32 17.69 50.92
N GLY A 153 -14.34 18.34 50.28
CA GLY A 153 -13.05 18.70 50.87
C GLY A 153 -12.87 20.17 51.26
N CYS A 154 -13.90 21.01 51.09
CA CYS A 154 -13.84 22.46 51.32
C CYS A 154 -14.82 22.90 52.42
N ASP A 155 -14.89 22.15 53.52
CA ASP A 155 -15.52 22.62 54.76
C ASP A 155 -14.86 21.93 55.98
N ARG A 156 -13.64 22.35 56.29
CA ARG A 156 -13.06 22.17 57.63
C ARG A 156 -11.84 23.07 57.82
N LYS A 157 -12.07 24.27 58.34
CA LYS A 157 -11.12 25.02 59.19
C LYS A 157 -11.86 26.19 59.83
N PRO A 158 -11.38 26.62 61.01
CA PRO A 158 -11.18 25.87 62.25
C PRO A 158 -12.36 26.04 63.23
#